data_AF-A0A8J2VYU0-F1
#
_entry.id   AF-A0A8J2VYU0-F1
#
_cell.length_a   1.000
_cell.length_b   1.000
_cell.length_c   1.000
_cell.angle_alpha   90.00
_cell.angle_beta   90.00
_cell.angle_gamma   90.00
#
_symmetry.space_group_name_H-M   'P 1'
#
loop_
_entity.id
_entity.type
_entity.pdbx_description
1 polymer ?
#
loop_
_entity_poly.entity_id
_entity_poly.type
_entity_poly.pdbx_seq_one_letter_code
_entity_poly.pdbx_strand_id
1 'polypeptide(L)'
;MVGREEIQLTKEMADDILYAGDAPINEASMHVLISGPALAICFRLLDTDKHFVSLVRKILYEDLTPIDDSKPLEMQLPQRTAYDYYKTYSLTKEEILKKRREEIIKRKEEEREKRARRLSEMQRLARQAIEDTIEARRAEKEKRKLELLKAGNLSALETLKEEPDDEEVDITIPEELSEEEEESSEEECDDEYFPPAGLVIPGFYAPPNDVSKTNGLAILFPNLVLENVTPELEFLPPHVLVMLDITKRYKAIEAISKYRREIIHIGIFKATNPYDGEHVAFSVKQFDKIDKKYNEDLLKLVFMVSIKSDLALLSLVDLGPYYVSADETFGELECAAMFDVNYADDYNEFEDFTH
;
A
#
# COMPACT_ATOMS: atom_id res chain seq x y z
N MET A 1 11.04 14.25 -13.37
CA MET A 1 11.40 13.11 -14.26
C MET A 1 10.48 11.95 -13.92
N VAL A 2 9.85 11.36 -14.94
CA VAL A 2 9.13 10.10 -14.79
C VAL A 2 9.95 9.04 -15.50
N GLY A 3 10.46 8.08 -14.75
CA GLY A 3 11.15 6.91 -15.30
C GLY A 3 10.15 5.76 -15.42
N ARG A 4 10.07 5.14 -16.60
CA ARG A 4 9.38 3.86 -16.84
C ARG A 4 10.46 2.80 -17.05
N GLU A 5 10.48 1.79 -16.20
CA GLU A 5 11.41 0.68 -16.34
C GLU A 5 10.69 -0.65 -16.08
N GLU A 6 10.97 -1.66 -16.90
CA GLU A 6 10.48 -3.02 -16.70
C GLU A 6 11.59 -3.80 -15.99
N ILE A 7 11.32 -4.23 -14.76
CA ILE A 7 12.32 -4.86 -13.89
C ILE A 7 11.81 -6.24 -13.49
N GLN A 8 12.66 -7.25 -13.60
CA GLN A 8 12.43 -8.54 -12.94
C GLN A 8 12.94 -8.44 -11.50
N LEU A 9 12.04 -8.55 -10.54
CA LEU A 9 12.40 -8.45 -9.13
C LEU A 9 13.12 -9.72 -8.69
N THR A 10 14.36 -9.58 -8.22
CA THR A 10 15.05 -10.67 -7.53
C THR A 10 14.48 -10.83 -6.12
N LYS A 11 14.66 -12.01 -5.52
CA LYS A 11 14.18 -12.28 -4.15
C LYS A 11 14.73 -11.26 -3.15
N GLU A 12 16.00 -10.88 -3.29
CA GLU A 12 16.65 -9.87 -2.44
C GLU A 12 16.02 -8.48 -2.61
N MET A 13 15.70 -8.06 -3.85
CA MET A 13 15.02 -6.79 -4.08
C MET A 13 13.58 -6.80 -3.59
N ALA A 14 12.87 -7.92 -3.74
CA ALA A 14 11.51 -8.09 -3.22
C ALA A 14 11.49 -8.09 -1.68
N ASP A 15 12.47 -8.76 -1.06
CA ASP A 15 12.67 -8.72 0.40
C ASP A 15 12.98 -7.29 0.86
N ASP A 16 13.86 -6.53 0.19
CA ASP A 16 14.14 -5.13 0.55
C ASP A 16 12.90 -4.22 0.40
N ILE A 17 12.07 -4.47 -0.62
CA ILE A 17 10.81 -3.74 -0.85
C ILE A 17 9.80 -4.03 0.27
N LEU A 18 9.68 -5.29 0.70
CA LEU A 18 8.70 -5.71 1.70
C LEU A 18 9.19 -5.56 3.15
N TYR A 19 10.49 -5.70 3.41
CA TYR A 19 11.13 -5.51 4.72
C TYR A 19 10.98 -4.08 5.23
N ALA A 20 10.81 -3.11 4.33
CA ALA A 20 10.54 -1.71 4.65
C ALA A 20 9.07 -1.40 5.01
N GLY A 21 8.17 -2.40 4.92
CA GLY A 21 6.78 -2.30 5.36
C GLY A 21 6.60 -2.83 6.79
N ASP A 22 5.77 -2.16 7.60
CA ASP A 22 5.40 -2.63 8.96
C ASP A 22 4.53 -3.90 8.95
N ALA A 23 4.16 -4.41 7.77
CA ALA A 23 3.35 -5.60 7.62
C ALA A 23 4.25 -6.85 7.58
N PRO A 24 3.87 -7.95 8.27
CA PRO A 24 4.57 -9.21 8.15
C PRO A 24 4.58 -9.65 6.68
N ILE A 25 5.75 -10.09 6.21
CA ILE A 25 5.94 -10.52 4.82
C ILE A 25 5.01 -11.70 4.53
N ASN A 26 3.99 -11.45 3.72
CA ASN A 26 3.07 -12.49 3.25
C ASN A 26 3.74 -13.26 2.10
N GLU A 27 3.86 -14.58 2.25
CA GLU A 27 4.44 -15.47 1.24
C GLU A 27 3.76 -15.34 -0.13
N ALA A 28 2.45 -15.07 -0.14
CA ALA A 28 1.70 -14.82 -1.37
C ALA A 28 2.15 -13.53 -2.08
N SER A 29 2.48 -12.48 -1.32
CA SER A 29 2.96 -11.21 -1.88
C SER A 29 4.36 -11.35 -2.48
N MET A 30 5.24 -12.12 -1.82
CA MET A 30 6.56 -12.46 -2.34
C MET A 30 6.49 -13.27 -3.62
N HIS A 31 5.63 -14.28 -3.66
CA HIS A 31 5.45 -15.10 -4.84
C HIS A 31 4.95 -14.27 -6.04
N VAL A 32 3.99 -13.37 -5.82
CA VAL A 32 3.47 -12.48 -6.86
C VAL A 32 4.56 -11.55 -7.42
N LEU A 33 5.37 -10.93 -6.56
CA LEU A 33 6.44 -10.01 -6.98
C LEU A 33 7.54 -10.71 -7.78
N ILE A 34 7.83 -11.98 -7.49
CA ILE A 34 8.88 -12.77 -8.15
C ILE A 34 8.36 -13.46 -9.43
N SER A 35 7.05 -13.75 -9.49
CA SER A 35 6.46 -14.55 -10.57
C SER A 35 6.49 -13.91 -11.95
N GLY A 36 6.71 -12.59 -12.05
CA GLY A 36 6.61 -11.87 -13.32
C GLY A 36 7.38 -10.56 -13.38
N PRO A 37 7.49 -9.98 -14.60
CA PRO A 37 8.08 -8.66 -14.80
C PRO A 37 7.21 -7.58 -14.13
N ALA A 38 7.83 -6.72 -13.33
CA ALA A 38 7.18 -5.59 -12.66
C ALA A 38 7.44 -4.29 -13.42
N LEU A 39 6.41 -3.44 -13.52
CA LEU A 39 6.54 -2.10 -14.08
C LEU A 39 6.86 -1.11 -12.97
N ALA A 40 8.08 -0.58 -12.95
CA ALA A 40 8.49 0.47 -12.04
C ALA A 40 8.16 1.85 -12.64
N ILE A 41 7.37 2.64 -11.91
CA ILE A 41 7.05 4.03 -12.25
C ILE A 41 7.65 4.93 -11.17
N CYS A 42 8.77 5.59 -11.49
CA CYS A 42 9.41 6.53 -10.57
C CYS A 42 8.84 7.93 -10.76
N PHE A 43 8.34 8.55 -9.69
CA PHE A 43 7.86 9.93 -9.70
C PHE A 43 8.61 10.79 -8.68
N ARG A 44 8.92 12.03 -9.06
CA ARG A 44 9.48 13.05 -8.16
C ARG A 44 8.45 14.16 -7.98
N LEU A 45 8.01 14.35 -6.74
CA LEU A 45 6.89 15.21 -6.30
C LEU A 45 7.11 16.73 -6.41
N LEU A 46 8.19 17.19 -7.05
CA LEU A 46 8.50 18.63 -7.14
C LEU A 46 7.76 19.36 -8.28
N ASP A 47 7.08 18.63 -9.16
CA ASP A 47 6.30 19.23 -10.26
C ASP A 47 4.85 19.46 -9.80
N THR A 48 4.54 20.63 -9.23
CA THR A 48 3.17 21.03 -8.81
C THR A 48 2.15 21.03 -9.96
N ASP A 49 2.63 21.09 -11.20
CA ASP A 49 1.81 21.25 -12.40
C ASP A 49 1.32 19.91 -12.98
N LYS A 50 1.72 18.76 -12.40
CA LYS A 50 1.39 17.43 -12.92
C LYS A 50 0.59 16.63 -11.90
N HIS A 51 -0.70 16.46 -12.15
CA HIS A 51 -1.54 15.57 -11.37
C HIS A 51 -1.09 14.11 -11.52
N PHE A 52 -0.61 13.54 -10.42
CA PHE A 52 -0.16 12.14 -10.33
C PHE A 52 -1.16 11.16 -10.96
N VAL A 53 -2.45 11.30 -10.63
CA VAL A 53 -3.52 10.44 -11.13
C VAL A 53 -3.65 10.50 -12.65
N SER A 54 -3.55 11.70 -13.23
CA SER A 54 -3.64 11.87 -14.69
C SER A 54 -2.44 11.24 -15.40
N LEU A 55 -1.26 11.34 -14.78
CA LEU A 55 -0.03 10.80 -15.32
C LEU A 55 0.01 9.26 -15.26
N VAL A 56 -0.39 8.68 -14.13
CA VAL A 56 -0.52 7.22 -13.99
C VAL A 56 -1.57 6.68 -14.95
N ARG A 57 -2.70 7.37 -15.12
CA ARG A 57 -3.74 6.98 -16.09
C ARG A 57 -3.20 6.97 -17.51
N LYS A 58 -2.43 7.99 -17.89
CA LYS A 58 -1.79 8.07 -19.19
C LYS A 58 -0.83 6.90 -19.41
N ILE A 59 0.05 6.62 -18.45
CA ILE A 59 1.03 5.52 -18.55
C ILE A 59 0.34 4.15 -18.65
N LEU A 60 -0.72 3.93 -17.86
CA LEU A 60 -1.37 2.64 -17.79
C LEU A 60 -2.30 2.37 -18.99
N TYR A 61 -3.06 3.37 -19.43
CA TYR A 61 -4.16 3.18 -20.39
C TYR A 61 -3.93 3.84 -21.76
N GLU A 62 -3.04 4.82 -21.88
CA GLU A 62 -2.85 5.59 -23.12
C GLU A 62 -1.51 5.30 -23.80
N ASP A 63 -0.44 5.09 -23.03
CA ASP A 63 0.90 4.84 -23.58
C ASP A 63 1.04 3.39 -24.08
N LEU A 64 1.08 3.24 -25.41
CA LEU A 64 1.39 1.98 -26.09
C LEU A 64 2.89 1.68 -26.00
N THR A 65 3.26 0.40 -25.95
CA THR A 65 4.66 -0.03 -26.02
C THR A 65 5.27 0.40 -27.38
N PRO A 66 6.44 1.06 -27.37
CA PRO A 66 7.08 1.47 -28.62
C PRO A 66 7.51 0.24 -29.43
N ILE A 67 7.30 0.28 -30.74
CA ILE A 67 7.73 -0.77 -31.67
C ILE A 67 9.25 -0.77 -31.74
N ASP A 68 9.86 -1.93 -31.48
CA ASP A 68 11.30 -2.13 -31.67
C ASP A 68 11.56 -2.54 -33.13
N ASP A 69 11.99 -1.58 -33.96
CA ASP A 69 12.30 -1.76 -35.38
C ASP A 69 13.39 -2.80 -35.66
N SER A 70 14.13 -3.23 -34.62
CA SER A 70 15.19 -4.23 -34.75
C SER A 70 14.69 -5.68 -34.77
N LYS A 71 13.43 -5.93 -34.36
CA LYS A 71 12.87 -7.29 -34.24
C LYS A 71 11.81 -7.58 -35.31
N PRO A 72 11.75 -8.81 -35.87
CA PRO A 72 10.71 -9.21 -36.82
C PRO A 72 9.30 -9.09 -36.22
N LEU A 73 8.29 -8.74 -37.04
CA LEU A 73 6.90 -8.55 -36.59
C LEU A 73 6.31 -9.73 -35.78
N GLU A 74 6.76 -10.97 -36.04
CA GLU A 74 6.29 -12.17 -35.33
C GLU A 74 6.85 -12.31 -33.90
N MET A 75 7.96 -11.62 -33.58
CA MET A 75 8.54 -11.55 -32.24
C MET A 75 8.20 -10.25 -31.50
N GLN A 76 7.46 -9.34 -32.15
CA GLN A 76 7.01 -8.12 -31.52
C GLN A 76 5.82 -8.41 -30.60
N LEU A 77 5.89 -7.87 -29.38
CA LEU A 77 4.81 -7.92 -28.42
C LEU A 77 3.57 -7.19 -28.99
N PRO A 78 2.36 -7.78 -28.92
CA PRO A 78 1.16 -7.14 -29.46
C PRO A 78 0.95 -5.74 -28.88
N GLN A 79 0.53 -4.76 -29.69
CA GLN A 79 0.26 -3.40 -29.19
C GLN A 79 -0.93 -3.43 -28.22
N ARG A 80 -0.61 -3.52 -26.93
CA ARG A 80 -1.57 -3.48 -25.83
C ARG A 80 -1.10 -2.46 -24.82
N THR A 81 -2.03 -1.93 -24.04
CA THR A 81 -1.70 -0.96 -23.01
C THR A 81 -0.89 -1.61 -21.89
N ALA A 82 -0.13 -0.82 -21.13
CA ALA A 82 0.57 -1.35 -19.95
C ALA A 82 -0.42 -2.02 -18.97
N TYR A 83 -1.63 -1.48 -18.85
CA TYR A 83 -2.71 -2.13 -18.12
C TYR A 83 -3.02 -3.54 -18.65
N ASP A 84 -3.20 -3.71 -19.94
CA ASP A 84 -3.51 -5.02 -20.54
C ASP A 84 -2.35 -6.04 -20.42
N TYR A 85 -1.10 -5.55 -20.31
CA TYR A 85 0.09 -6.38 -20.13
C TYR A 85 0.27 -6.85 -18.68
N TYR A 86 0.10 -5.94 -17.72
CA TYR A 86 0.38 -6.19 -16.31
C TYR A 86 -0.86 -6.53 -15.48
N LYS A 87 -2.05 -6.54 -16.09
CA LYS A 87 -3.27 -6.97 -15.41
C LYS A 87 -3.24 -8.48 -15.17
N THR A 88 -2.82 -8.84 -13.97
CA THR A 88 -3.11 -10.15 -13.38
C THR A 88 -4.54 -10.12 -12.83
N TYR A 89 -5.45 -10.81 -13.51
CA TYR A 89 -6.76 -11.08 -12.91
C TYR A 89 -6.55 -12.08 -11.76
N SER A 90 -7.08 -11.77 -10.58
CA SER A 90 -7.33 -12.80 -9.58
C SER A 90 -8.23 -13.87 -10.22
N LEU A 91 -7.78 -15.12 -10.25
CA LEU A 91 -8.61 -16.25 -10.66
C LEU A 91 -9.83 -16.31 -9.75
N THR A 92 -10.97 -16.74 -10.29
CA THR A 92 -12.18 -16.89 -9.47
C THR A 92 -11.96 -17.97 -8.41
N LYS A 93 -12.69 -17.90 -7.27
CA LYS A 93 -12.64 -18.95 -6.24
C LYS A 93 -12.86 -20.34 -6.84
N GLU A 94 -13.79 -20.46 -7.79
CA GLU A 94 -14.09 -21.71 -8.50
C GLU A 94 -12.93 -22.22 -9.36
N GLU A 95 -12.23 -21.32 -10.05
CA GLU A 95 -11.06 -21.67 -10.87
C GLU A 95 -9.85 -22.11 -10.02
N ILE A 96 -9.64 -21.45 -8.88
CA ILE A 96 -8.56 -21.82 -7.95
C ILE A 96 -8.83 -23.20 -7.35
N LEU A 97 -10.06 -23.44 -6.89
CA LEU A 97 -10.47 -24.75 -6.37
C LEU A 97 -10.37 -25.84 -7.44
N LYS A 98 -10.75 -25.52 -8.69
CA LYS A 98 -10.63 -26.47 -9.81
C LYS A 98 -9.18 -26.85 -10.09
N LYS A 99 -8.26 -25.87 -10.15
CA LYS A 99 -6.83 -26.13 -10.35
C LYS A 99 -6.24 -26.97 -9.22
N ARG A 100 -6.56 -26.67 -7.96
CA ARG A 100 -6.12 -27.48 -6.81
C ARG A 100 -6.62 -28.91 -6.89
N ARG A 101 -7.90 -29.12 -7.26
CA ARG A 101 -8.45 -30.46 -7.48
C ARG A 101 -7.71 -31.20 -8.61
N GLU A 102 -7.43 -30.52 -9.72
CA GLU A 102 -6.66 -31.09 -10.83
C GLU A 102 -5.23 -31.49 -10.40
N GLU A 103 -4.56 -30.66 -9.59
CA GLU A 103 -3.23 -30.96 -9.04
C GLU A 103 -3.25 -32.13 -8.05
N ILE A 104 -4.25 -32.19 -7.16
CA ILE A 104 -4.43 -33.31 -6.22
C ILE A 104 -4.69 -34.61 -6.98
N ILE A 105 -5.55 -34.58 -8.00
CA ILE A 105 -5.83 -35.76 -8.85
C ILE A 105 -4.55 -36.20 -9.55
N LYS A 106 -3.81 -35.27 -10.14
CA LYS A 106 -2.56 -35.58 -10.84
C LYS A 106 -1.51 -36.17 -9.89
N ARG A 107 -1.38 -35.64 -8.67
CA ARG A 107 -0.47 -36.17 -7.66
C ARG A 107 -0.85 -37.59 -7.24
N LYS A 108 -2.14 -37.84 -7.01
CA LYS A 108 -2.66 -39.18 -6.70
C LYS A 108 -2.43 -40.16 -7.85
N GLU A 109 -2.59 -39.73 -9.11
CA GLU A 109 -2.28 -40.55 -10.29
C GLU A 109 -0.79 -40.89 -10.36
N GLU A 110 0.10 -39.92 -10.14
CA GLU A 110 1.55 -40.14 -10.11
C GLU A 110 1.98 -41.08 -8.96
N GLU A 111 1.36 -40.95 -7.78
CA GLU A 111 1.60 -41.84 -6.63
C GLU A 111 1.10 -43.26 -6.91
N ARG A 112 -0.09 -43.40 -7.51
CA ARG A 112 -0.63 -44.71 -7.93
C ARG A 112 0.25 -45.36 -8.99
N GLU A 113 0.76 -44.60 -9.95
CA GLU A 113 1.68 -45.12 -10.97
C GLU A 113 3.00 -45.57 -10.34
N LYS A 114 3.57 -44.78 -9.43
CA LYS A 114 4.79 -45.17 -8.69
C LYS A 114 4.56 -46.44 -7.86
N ARG A 115 3.42 -46.57 -7.20
CA ARG A 115 3.03 -47.78 -6.44
C ARG A 115 2.92 -49.00 -7.37
N ALA A 116 2.25 -48.87 -8.52
CA ALA A 116 2.13 -49.94 -9.50
C ALA A 116 3.49 -50.38 -10.06
N ARG A 117 4.41 -49.44 -10.32
CA ARG A 117 5.78 -49.75 -10.74
C ARG A 117 6.54 -50.55 -9.68
N ARG A 118 6.47 -50.15 -8.40
CA ARG A 118 7.09 -50.88 -7.28
C ARG A 118 6.53 -52.30 -7.13
N LEU A 119 5.20 -52.46 -7.24
CA LEU A 119 4.56 -53.77 -7.19
C LEU A 119 5.03 -54.68 -8.34
N SER A 120 5.10 -54.15 -9.56
CA SER A 120 5.59 -54.91 -10.71
C SER A 120 7.05 -55.34 -10.56
N GLU A 121 7.92 -54.47 -10.04
CA GLU A 121 9.31 -54.81 -9.76
C GLU A 121 9.44 -55.88 -8.66
N MET A 122 8.64 -55.77 -7.59
CA MET A 122 8.62 -56.75 -6.50
C MET A 122 8.14 -58.12 -6.99
N GLN A 123 7.08 -58.17 -7.80
CA GLN A 123 6.60 -59.42 -8.41
C GLN A 123 7.64 -60.05 -9.34
N ARG A 124 8.37 -59.24 -10.11
CA ARG A 124 9.47 -59.73 -10.96
C ARG A 124 10.58 -60.37 -10.13
N LEU A 125 10.99 -59.72 -9.03
CA LEU A 125 12.02 -60.25 -8.13
C LEU A 125 11.55 -61.52 -7.41
N ALA A 126 10.28 -61.58 -6.98
CA ALA A 126 9.72 -62.77 -6.35
C ALA A 126 9.72 -63.97 -7.29
N ARG A 127 9.36 -63.78 -8.57
CA ARG A 127 9.45 -64.85 -9.59
C ARG A 127 10.88 -65.33 -9.81
N GLN A 128 11.85 -64.42 -9.88
CA GLN A 128 13.28 -64.78 -9.97
C GLN A 128 13.75 -65.56 -8.74
N ALA A 129 13.34 -65.17 -7.53
CA ALA A 129 13.68 -65.90 -6.31
C ALA A 129 13.06 -67.31 -6.27
N ILE A 130 11.83 -67.48 -6.78
CA ILE A 130 11.20 -68.81 -6.92
C ILE A 130 12.03 -69.67 -7.89
N GLU A 131 12.41 -69.14 -9.05
CA GLU A 131 13.24 -69.86 -10.02
C GLU A 131 14.61 -70.23 -9.45
N ASP A 132 15.31 -69.29 -8.80
CA ASP A 132 16.62 -69.52 -8.18
C ASP A 132 16.58 -70.56 -7.05
N THR A 133 15.50 -70.59 -6.25
CA THR A 133 15.33 -71.59 -5.18
C THR A 133 15.09 -72.99 -5.75
N ILE A 134 14.33 -73.10 -6.84
CA ILE A 134 14.13 -74.36 -7.56
C ILE A 134 15.46 -74.85 -8.17
N GLU A 135 16.23 -73.97 -8.80
CA GLU A 135 17.54 -74.31 -9.38
C GLU A 135 18.56 -74.72 -8.32
N ALA A 136 18.65 -74.00 -7.19
CA ALA A 136 19.53 -74.36 -6.09
C ALA A 136 19.18 -75.73 -5.49
N ARG A 137 17.89 -76.03 -5.33
CA ARG A 137 17.42 -77.35 -4.83
C ARG A 137 17.75 -78.47 -5.83
N ARG A 138 17.60 -78.23 -7.15
CA ARG A 138 18.04 -79.18 -8.19
C ARG A 138 19.55 -79.42 -8.14
N ALA A 139 20.36 -78.37 -8.00
CA ALA A 139 21.81 -78.49 -7.89
C ALA A 139 22.24 -79.24 -6.61
N GLU A 140 21.52 -79.09 -5.50
CA GLU A 140 21.78 -79.86 -4.28
C GLU A 140 21.43 -81.34 -4.45
N LYS A 141 20.29 -81.66 -5.08
CA LYS A 141 19.92 -83.04 -5.43
C LYS A 141 20.98 -83.69 -6.33
N GLU A 142 21.48 -82.96 -7.34
CA GLU A 142 22.55 -83.46 -8.21
C GLU A 142 23.85 -83.72 -7.46
N LYS A 143 24.25 -82.83 -6.54
CA LYS A 143 25.43 -83.04 -5.68
C LYS A 143 25.27 -84.27 -4.79
N ARG A 144 24.12 -84.42 -4.12
CA ARG A 144 23.80 -85.60 -3.29
C ARG A 144 23.83 -86.90 -4.11
N LYS A 145 23.29 -86.88 -5.32
CA LYS A 145 23.35 -88.00 -6.27
C LYS A 145 24.80 -88.37 -6.62
N LEU A 146 25.64 -87.37 -6.86
CA LEU A 146 27.06 -87.57 -7.21
C LEU A 146 27.86 -88.12 -6.03
N GLU A 147 27.58 -87.67 -4.81
CA GLU A 147 28.17 -88.21 -3.58
C GLU A 147 27.76 -89.67 -3.32
N LEU A 148 26.48 -90.01 -3.53
CA LEU A 148 26.00 -91.39 -3.37
C LEU A 148 26.55 -92.34 -4.44
N LEU A 149 26.72 -91.87 -5.68
CA LEU A 149 27.40 -92.61 -6.74
C LEU A 149 28.87 -92.87 -6.38
N LYS A 150 29.54 -91.90 -5.75
CA LYS A 150 30.93 -92.05 -5.26
C LYS A 150 31.04 -92.99 -4.07
N ALA A 151 30.00 -93.06 -3.22
CA ALA A 151 29.94 -93.93 -2.05
C ALA A 151 29.49 -95.38 -2.35
N GLY A 152 28.99 -95.67 -3.56
CA GLY A 152 28.59 -97.01 -3.98
C GLY A 152 27.30 -97.55 -3.35
N ASN A 153 26.50 -96.69 -2.70
CA ASN A 153 25.22 -97.07 -2.08
C ASN A 153 24.07 -96.99 -3.08
N LEU A 154 23.74 -98.12 -3.71
CA LEU A 154 22.68 -98.21 -4.72
C LEU A 154 21.26 -98.08 -4.16
N SER A 155 21.03 -98.50 -2.90
CA SER A 155 19.70 -98.46 -2.26
C SER A 155 19.23 -97.03 -1.94
N ALA A 156 20.13 -96.16 -1.48
CA ALA A 156 19.83 -94.76 -1.21
C ALA A 156 19.63 -93.92 -2.49
N LEU A 157 20.12 -94.41 -3.64
CA LEU A 157 19.97 -93.77 -4.94
C LEU A 157 18.56 -93.98 -5.53
N GLU A 158 17.92 -95.11 -5.24
CA GLU A 158 16.55 -95.39 -5.67
C GLU A 158 15.53 -94.56 -4.89
N THR A 159 15.71 -94.40 -3.57
CA THR A 159 14.84 -93.55 -2.74
C THR A 159 14.88 -92.07 -3.13
N LEU A 160 16.02 -91.55 -3.59
CA LEU A 160 16.15 -90.16 -4.08
C LEU A 160 15.52 -89.92 -5.46
N LYS A 161 15.32 -90.97 -6.27
CA LYS A 161 14.62 -90.87 -7.55
C LYS A 161 13.10 -90.83 -7.38
N GLU A 162 12.60 -91.28 -6.25
CA GLU A 162 11.17 -91.30 -5.92
C GLU A 162 10.70 -89.99 -5.24
N GLU A 163 11.61 -89.11 -4.84
CA GLU A 163 11.25 -87.77 -4.33
C GLU A 163 10.71 -86.90 -5.48
N PRO A 164 9.47 -86.40 -5.39
CA PRO A 164 8.92 -85.51 -6.42
C PRO A 164 9.77 -84.24 -6.54
N ASP A 165 9.95 -83.77 -7.77
CA ASP A 165 10.68 -82.54 -8.08
C ASP A 165 9.85 -81.27 -7.87
N ASP A 166 8.53 -81.41 -7.71
CA ASP A 166 7.55 -80.32 -7.76
C ASP A 166 6.80 -80.15 -6.43
N GLU A 167 7.52 -80.08 -5.31
CA GLU A 167 6.92 -79.48 -4.10
C GLU A 167 6.83 -77.97 -4.32
N GLU A 168 5.61 -77.46 -4.44
CA GLU A 168 5.32 -76.03 -4.58
C GLU A 168 6.05 -75.22 -3.49
N VAL A 169 6.92 -74.32 -3.92
CA VAL A 169 7.60 -73.38 -3.02
C VAL A 169 6.59 -72.30 -2.66
N ASP A 170 6.05 -72.37 -1.44
CA ASP A 170 5.05 -71.43 -0.91
C ASP A 170 5.71 -70.08 -0.57
N ILE A 171 6.12 -69.34 -1.60
CA ILE A 171 6.50 -67.93 -1.49
C ILE A 171 5.22 -67.15 -1.73
N THR A 172 4.62 -66.66 -0.65
CA THR A 172 3.46 -65.78 -0.69
C THR A 172 3.84 -64.46 -1.36
N ILE A 173 3.47 -64.31 -2.64
CA ILE A 173 3.59 -63.04 -3.35
C ILE A 173 2.49 -62.12 -2.81
N PRO A 174 2.81 -60.97 -2.19
CA PRO A 174 1.78 -60.02 -1.79
C PRO A 174 1.07 -59.48 -3.04
N GLU A 175 -0.21 -59.79 -3.21
CA GLU A 175 -1.03 -59.29 -4.32
C GLU A 175 -1.38 -57.80 -4.16
N GLU A 176 -1.41 -57.31 -2.92
CA GLU A 176 -1.69 -55.91 -2.58
C GLU A 176 -0.70 -55.39 -1.53
N LEU A 177 -0.18 -54.18 -1.74
CA LEU A 177 0.45 -53.41 -0.67
C LEU A 177 -0.69 -52.91 0.24
N SER A 178 -0.57 -53.11 1.55
CA SER A 178 -1.56 -52.69 2.54
C SER A 178 -2.01 -51.25 2.29
N GLU A 179 -3.32 -51.04 2.13
CA GLU A 179 -3.96 -49.75 1.81
C GLU A 179 -3.96 -48.75 2.99
N GLU A 180 -3.33 -49.09 4.10
CA GLU A 180 -3.24 -48.27 5.29
C GLU A 180 -2.14 -47.21 5.10
N GLU A 181 -2.49 -46.10 4.44
CA GLU A 181 -1.94 -44.74 4.58
C GLU A 181 -2.12 -44.00 3.25
N GLU A 182 -3.22 -43.24 3.11
CA GLU A 182 -3.29 -41.99 2.32
C GLU A 182 -4.68 -41.33 2.33
N GLU A 183 -5.52 -41.56 3.34
CA GLU A 183 -6.59 -40.61 3.68
C GLU A 183 -6.01 -39.50 4.57
N SER A 184 -4.99 -38.80 4.07
CA SER A 184 -4.72 -37.43 4.52
C SER A 184 -5.81 -36.57 3.90
N SER A 185 -6.95 -36.49 4.58
CA SER A 185 -7.96 -35.47 4.32
C SER A 185 -7.29 -34.11 4.57
N GLU A 186 -6.70 -33.54 3.52
CA GLU A 186 -6.47 -32.11 3.42
C GLU A 186 -7.86 -31.46 3.42
N GLU A 187 -8.44 -31.31 4.62
CA GLU A 187 -9.69 -30.60 4.81
C GLU A 187 -9.47 -29.17 4.30
N GLU A 188 -10.16 -28.81 3.21
CA GLU A 188 -10.16 -27.48 2.64
C GLU A 188 -10.52 -26.49 3.76
N CYS A 189 -9.57 -25.64 4.16
CA CYS A 189 -9.77 -24.67 5.23
C CYS A 189 -10.74 -23.60 4.71
N ASP A 190 -12.00 -23.67 5.13
CA ASP A 190 -13.08 -22.78 4.68
C ASP A 190 -12.83 -21.28 4.98
N ASP A 191 -11.84 -20.98 5.84
CA ASP A 191 -11.43 -19.63 6.23
C ASP A 191 -10.36 -19.00 5.31
N GLU A 192 -9.94 -19.69 4.24
CA GLU A 192 -8.97 -19.12 3.30
C GLU A 192 -9.57 -17.93 2.52
N TYR A 193 -8.94 -16.76 2.66
CA TYR A 193 -9.38 -15.54 1.98
C TYR A 193 -9.08 -15.62 0.48
N PHE A 194 -10.14 -15.58 -0.33
CA PHE A 194 -10.04 -15.40 -1.78
C PHE A 194 -10.38 -13.95 -2.15
N PRO A 195 -9.48 -13.20 -2.80
CA PRO A 195 -9.81 -11.86 -3.28
C PRO A 195 -10.95 -11.94 -4.30
N PRO A 196 -11.86 -10.95 -4.33
CA PRO A 196 -12.94 -10.92 -5.31
C PRO A 196 -12.38 -10.93 -6.74
N ALA A 197 -13.08 -11.63 -7.63
CA ALA A 197 -12.67 -11.80 -9.02
C ALA A 197 -12.58 -10.44 -9.74
N GLY A 198 -11.47 -10.19 -10.42
CA GLY A 198 -11.24 -8.95 -11.18
C GLY A 198 -10.76 -7.76 -10.35
N LEU A 199 -10.43 -7.96 -9.08
CA LEU A 199 -9.82 -6.93 -8.24
C LEU A 199 -8.34 -6.73 -8.64
N VAL A 200 -8.06 -5.63 -9.34
CA VAL A 200 -6.70 -5.17 -9.60
C VAL A 200 -6.23 -4.43 -8.34
N ILE A 201 -5.37 -5.05 -7.54
CA ILE A 201 -4.69 -4.37 -6.43
C ILE A 201 -3.32 -3.92 -6.96
N PRO A 202 -3.16 -2.68 -7.46
CA PRO A 202 -1.84 -2.15 -7.73
C PRO A 202 -1.07 -2.03 -6.41
N GLY A 203 0.06 -2.72 -6.32
CA GLY A 203 1.00 -2.54 -5.22
C GLY A 203 1.67 -1.17 -5.36
N PHE A 204 1.46 -0.29 -4.39
CA PHE A 204 2.18 0.98 -4.32
C PHE A 204 3.34 0.85 -3.33
N TYR A 205 4.54 1.14 -3.79
CA TYR A 205 5.71 1.27 -2.93
C TYR A 205 5.92 2.75 -2.58
N ALA A 206 6.03 3.05 -1.29
CA ALA A 206 6.48 4.33 -0.78
C ALA A 206 7.79 4.11 0.00
N PRO A 207 8.80 4.99 -0.13
CA PRO A 207 10.00 4.93 0.69
C PRO A 207 9.67 4.93 2.19
N PRO A 208 10.55 4.36 3.05
CA PRO A 208 10.29 4.18 4.48
C PRO A 208 10.24 5.47 5.31
N ASN A 209 10.30 6.64 4.68
CA ASN A 209 10.21 7.93 5.35
C ASN A 209 8.75 8.26 5.66
N ASP A 210 8.45 8.65 6.91
CA ASP A 210 7.10 9.01 7.36
C ASP A 210 6.47 10.09 6.47
N VAL A 211 7.27 11.09 6.09
CA VAL A 211 6.84 12.16 5.17
C VAL A 211 6.45 11.61 3.79
N SER A 212 7.13 10.57 3.32
CA SER A 212 6.84 9.93 2.03
C SER A 212 5.59 9.05 2.11
N LYS A 213 5.38 8.35 3.24
CA LYS A 213 4.18 7.56 3.50
C LYS A 213 2.94 8.44 3.64
N THR A 214 3.02 9.53 4.40
CA THR A 214 1.92 10.49 4.57
C THR A 214 1.58 11.19 3.25
N ASN A 215 2.58 11.58 2.48
CA ASN A 215 2.36 12.11 1.13
C ASN A 215 1.70 11.08 0.20
N GLY A 216 2.12 9.81 0.27
CA GLY A 216 1.48 8.73 -0.47
C GLY A 216 0.00 8.58 -0.10
N LEU A 217 -0.33 8.60 1.19
CA LEU A 217 -1.71 8.55 1.68
C LEU A 217 -2.53 9.77 1.26
N ALA A 218 -1.97 10.98 1.34
CA ALA A 218 -2.64 12.22 0.94
C ALA A 218 -3.01 12.23 -0.55
N ILE A 219 -2.16 11.63 -1.40
CA ILE A 219 -2.39 11.58 -2.85
C ILE A 219 -3.38 10.46 -3.22
N LEU A 220 -3.24 9.28 -2.62
CA LEU A 220 -4.04 8.10 -2.97
C LEU A 220 -5.43 8.12 -2.32
N PHE A 221 -5.52 8.65 -1.10
CA PHE A 221 -6.72 8.64 -0.28
C PHE A 221 -7.02 10.02 0.32
N PRO A 222 -7.22 11.05 -0.54
CA PRO A 222 -7.40 12.42 -0.08
C PRO A 222 -8.59 12.57 0.89
N ASN A 223 -9.69 11.83 0.65
CA ASN A 223 -10.87 11.89 1.51
C ASN A 223 -10.60 11.35 2.92
N LEU A 224 -9.86 10.24 3.05
CA LEU A 224 -9.50 9.68 4.36
C LEU A 224 -8.53 10.59 5.12
N VAL A 225 -7.66 11.28 4.40
CA VAL A 225 -6.74 12.26 5.00
C VAL A 225 -7.49 13.50 5.45
N LEU A 226 -8.45 14.01 4.66
CA LEU A 226 -9.27 15.17 5.04
C LEU A 226 -10.15 14.90 6.27
N GLU A 227 -10.62 13.67 6.46
CA GLU A 227 -11.42 13.30 7.64
C GLU A 227 -10.58 13.18 8.92
N ASN A 228 -9.30 12.81 8.80
CA ASN A 228 -8.46 12.41 9.94
C ASN A 228 -7.36 13.43 10.28
N VAL A 229 -7.02 14.32 9.35
CA VAL A 229 -6.03 15.38 9.56
C VAL A 229 -6.77 16.63 9.99
N THR A 230 -6.33 17.23 11.10
CA THR A 230 -6.78 18.56 11.50
C THR A 230 -6.51 19.54 10.37
N PRO A 231 -7.49 20.33 9.91
CA PRO A 231 -7.26 21.33 8.89
C PRO A 231 -6.07 22.20 9.31
N GLU A 232 -5.18 22.51 8.36
CA GLU A 232 -4.06 23.41 8.61
C GLU A 232 -4.63 24.69 9.22
N LEU A 233 -4.05 25.14 10.35
CA LEU A 233 -4.42 26.41 10.94
C LEU A 233 -4.22 27.48 9.87
N GLU A 234 -5.25 28.26 9.56
CA GLU A 234 -5.13 29.40 8.66
C GLU A 234 -4.12 30.36 9.28
N PHE A 235 -2.88 30.32 8.78
CA PHE A 235 -1.84 31.23 9.25
C PHE A 235 -2.18 32.62 8.75
N LEU A 236 -2.58 33.47 9.68
CA LEU A 236 -2.68 34.91 9.45
C LEU A 236 -1.32 35.41 8.94
N PRO A 237 -1.29 36.30 7.94
CA PRO A 237 -0.04 36.88 7.50
C PRO A 237 0.60 37.69 8.65
N PRO A 238 1.93 37.91 8.64
CA PRO A 238 2.58 38.74 9.64
C PRO A 238 1.88 40.10 9.74
N HIS A 239 1.55 40.51 10.96
CA HIS A 239 0.66 41.63 11.21
C HIS A 239 1.05 42.43 12.45
N VAL A 240 0.63 43.70 12.46
CA VAL A 240 0.88 44.68 13.52
C VAL A 240 -0.42 45.36 13.92
N LEU A 241 -0.51 45.73 15.20
CA LEU A 241 -1.60 46.50 15.74
C LEU A 241 -1.33 48.00 15.58
N VAL A 242 -2.31 48.74 15.05
CA VAL A 242 -2.28 50.20 15.02
C VAL A 242 -3.50 50.75 15.73
N MET A 243 -3.29 51.59 16.75
CA MET A 243 -4.35 52.24 17.51
C MET A 243 -4.37 53.74 17.22
N LEU A 244 -5.52 54.25 16.83
CA LEU A 244 -5.79 55.66 16.51
C LEU A 244 -6.85 56.22 17.45
N ASP A 245 -6.83 57.53 17.67
CA ASP A 245 -7.93 58.19 18.37
C ASP A 245 -9.22 58.17 17.53
N ILE A 246 -10.35 57.92 18.19
CA ILE A 246 -11.66 57.84 17.52
C ILE A 246 -12.04 59.15 16.79
N THR A 247 -11.48 60.29 17.18
CA THR A 247 -11.69 61.58 16.54
C THR A 247 -11.22 61.60 15.08
N LYS A 248 -10.28 60.73 14.72
CA LYS A 248 -9.71 60.62 13.37
C LYS A 248 -10.38 59.57 12.50
N ARG A 249 -11.48 58.94 12.96
CA ARG A 249 -12.12 57.79 12.31
C ARG A 249 -12.42 57.94 10.82
N TYR A 250 -13.00 59.06 10.40
CA TYR A 250 -13.33 59.30 8.98
C TYR A 250 -12.08 59.44 8.11
N LYS A 251 -11.03 60.09 8.62
CA LYS A 251 -9.75 60.24 7.90
C LYS A 251 -9.01 58.91 7.80
N ALA A 252 -9.08 58.08 8.84
CA ALA A 252 -8.48 56.75 8.86
C ALA A 252 -9.11 55.84 7.80
N ILE A 253 -10.44 55.79 7.74
CA ILE A 253 -11.15 55.00 6.70
C ILE A 253 -10.81 55.50 5.30
N GLU A 254 -10.79 56.82 5.09
CA GLU A 254 -10.48 57.40 3.78
C GLU A 254 -9.06 57.04 3.32
N ALA A 255 -8.06 57.16 4.21
CA ALA A 255 -6.66 56.81 3.91
C ALA A 255 -6.50 55.33 3.55
N ILE A 256 -7.21 54.47 4.28
CA ILE A 256 -7.15 53.01 4.15
C ILE A 256 -7.95 52.48 2.96
N SER A 257 -8.94 53.21 2.47
CA SER A 257 -9.84 52.73 1.40
C SER A 257 -9.10 52.15 0.19
N LYS A 258 -7.91 52.67 -0.11
CA LYS A 258 -7.00 52.22 -1.19
C LYS A 258 -6.30 50.89 -0.90
N TYR A 259 -6.14 50.53 0.37
CA TYR A 259 -5.37 49.39 0.88
C TYR A 259 -6.22 48.38 1.66
N ARG A 260 -7.54 48.29 1.37
CA ARG A 260 -8.47 47.39 2.07
C ARG A 260 -7.97 45.94 2.19
N ARG A 261 -7.27 45.42 1.18
CA ARG A 261 -6.79 44.02 1.15
C ARG A 261 -5.71 43.72 2.20
N GLU A 262 -5.07 44.75 2.72
CA GLU A 262 -3.95 44.64 3.66
C GLU A 262 -4.41 44.74 5.11
N ILE A 263 -5.69 45.04 5.35
CA ILE A 263 -6.29 45.05 6.67
C ILE A 263 -7.00 43.73 6.89
N ILE A 264 -6.66 43.09 8.01
CA ILE A 264 -7.21 41.82 8.42
C ILE A 264 -8.48 42.09 9.24
N HIS A 265 -8.35 42.90 10.30
CA HIS A 265 -9.47 43.28 11.17
C HIS A 265 -9.49 44.79 11.50
N ILE A 266 -10.68 45.31 11.72
CA ILE A 266 -10.94 46.67 12.21
C ILE A 266 -11.96 46.62 13.35
N GLY A 267 -11.72 47.43 14.38
CA GLY A 267 -12.67 47.56 15.48
C GLY A 267 -12.46 48.81 16.30
N ILE A 268 -13.49 49.19 17.05
CA ILE A 268 -13.45 50.28 18.02
C ILE A 268 -13.46 49.67 19.41
N PHE A 269 -12.42 49.99 20.17
CA PHE A 269 -12.18 49.47 21.50
C PHE A 269 -12.06 50.62 22.50
N LYS A 270 -12.54 50.38 23.71
CA LYS A 270 -12.23 51.21 24.85
C LYS A 270 -10.98 50.65 25.48
N ALA A 271 -9.84 51.29 25.24
CA ALA A 271 -8.54 50.78 25.62
C ALA A 271 -7.57 51.91 25.94
N THR A 272 -6.80 51.74 27.02
CA THR A 272 -5.61 52.56 27.29
C THR A 272 -4.35 51.85 26.78
N ASN A 273 -4.34 50.52 26.84
CA ASN A 273 -3.25 49.64 26.40
C ASN A 273 -3.82 48.50 25.53
N PRO A 274 -2.98 47.85 24.69
CA PRO A 274 -3.39 46.72 23.85
C PRO A 274 -3.99 45.52 24.62
N TYR A 275 -3.59 45.31 25.88
CA TYR A 275 -3.99 44.14 26.67
C TYR A 275 -5.28 44.33 27.51
N ASP A 276 -5.83 45.55 27.55
CA ASP A 276 -6.98 45.91 28.40
C ASP A 276 -8.04 46.62 27.55
N GLY A 277 -8.41 45.97 26.44
CA GLY A 277 -9.39 46.48 25.49
C GLY A 277 -10.77 45.87 25.68
N GLU A 278 -11.77 46.73 25.93
CA GLU A 278 -13.18 46.33 25.85
C GLU A 278 -13.72 46.65 24.44
N HIS A 279 -14.19 45.64 23.70
CA HIS A 279 -14.77 45.83 22.38
C HIS A 279 -16.08 46.65 22.42
N VAL A 280 -16.24 47.61 21.52
CA VAL A 280 -17.42 48.50 21.45
C VAL A 280 -18.19 48.33 20.14
N ALA A 281 -17.51 48.34 18.99
CA ALA A 281 -18.14 48.25 17.68
C ALA A 281 -17.17 47.71 16.62
N PHE A 282 -17.70 47.00 15.62
CA PHE A 282 -16.93 46.42 14.51
C PHE A 282 -16.68 47.41 13.37
N SER A 283 -17.54 48.42 13.20
CA SER A 283 -17.39 49.45 12.16
C SER A 283 -17.71 50.85 12.66
N VAL A 284 -17.22 51.88 11.97
CA VAL A 284 -17.52 53.28 12.25
C VAL A 284 -18.99 53.59 11.97
N LYS A 285 -19.59 53.04 10.91
CA LYS A 285 -21.04 53.13 10.68
C LYS A 285 -21.85 52.51 11.82
N GLN A 286 -21.39 51.39 12.39
CA GLN A 286 -22.05 50.78 13.55
C GLN A 286 -21.90 51.68 14.78
N PHE A 287 -20.72 52.23 15.01
CA PHE A 287 -20.47 53.15 16.12
C PHE A 287 -21.32 54.41 16.04
N ASP A 288 -21.45 55.02 14.85
CA ASP A 288 -22.27 56.22 14.63
C ASP A 288 -23.78 55.94 14.87
N LYS A 289 -24.23 54.69 14.73
CA LYS A 289 -25.61 54.26 15.05
C LYS A 289 -25.84 54.05 16.56
N ILE A 290 -24.77 53.90 17.35
CA ILE A 290 -24.87 53.67 18.80
C ILE A 290 -24.97 55.02 19.51
N ASP A 291 -26.18 55.40 19.94
CA ASP A 291 -26.48 56.69 20.57
C ASP A 291 -26.03 56.80 22.05
N LYS A 292 -25.01 56.02 22.44
CA LYS A 292 -24.42 56.07 23.78
C LYS A 292 -23.31 57.12 23.80
N LYS A 293 -23.41 58.09 24.72
CA LYS A 293 -22.33 59.04 25.00
C LYS A 293 -21.18 58.34 25.72
N TYR A 294 -20.27 57.77 24.95
CA TYR A 294 -18.98 57.32 25.45
C TYR A 294 -18.05 58.51 25.67
N ASN A 295 -17.07 58.35 26.58
CA ASN A 295 -16.00 59.32 26.70
C ASN A 295 -15.04 59.11 25.52
N GLU A 296 -15.01 60.06 24.58
CA GLU A 296 -14.26 59.96 23.33
C GLU A 296 -12.75 59.76 23.54
N ASP A 297 -12.22 60.25 24.66
CA ASP A 297 -10.79 60.15 24.99
C ASP A 297 -10.33 58.71 25.24
N LEU A 298 -11.24 57.85 25.71
CA LEU A 298 -10.96 56.44 26.06
C LEU A 298 -11.21 55.48 24.88
N LEU A 299 -11.79 55.97 23.79
CA LEU A 299 -12.10 55.17 22.62
C LEU A 299 -10.99 55.27 21.58
N LYS A 300 -10.52 54.09 21.15
CA LYS A 300 -9.49 53.95 20.14
C LYS A 300 -10.05 53.14 18.98
N LEU A 301 -9.75 53.59 17.77
CA LEU A 301 -9.96 52.85 16.53
C LEU A 301 -8.72 51.98 16.31
N VAL A 302 -8.91 50.68 16.23
CA VAL A 302 -7.84 49.69 16.20
C VAL A 302 -7.86 48.97 14.86
N PHE A 303 -6.69 48.82 14.26
CA PHE A 303 -6.49 48.12 13.01
C PHE A 303 -5.47 47.00 13.20
N MET A 304 -5.81 45.82 12.67
CA MET A 304 -4.88 44.73 12.47
C MET A 304 -4.43 44.75 11.01
N VAL A 305 -3.18 45.13 10.79
CA VAL A 305 -2.63 45.42 9.45
C VAL A 305 -1.58 44.38 9.10
N SER A 306 -1.66 43.82 7.90
CA SER A 306 -0.61 42.95 7.38
C SER A 306 0.63 43.75 6.98
N ILE A 307 1.81 43.23 7.33
CA ILE A 307 3.12 43.84 7.01
C ILE A 307 3.61 43.43 5.62
N LYS A 308 2.83 42.64 4.86
CA LYS A 308 3.18 42.30 3.46
C LYS A 308 3.35 43.55 2.59
N SER A 309 2.66 44.64 2.91
CA SER A 309 2.87 45.93 2.29
C SER A 309 2.99 47.06 3.32
N ASP A 310 4.12 47.76 3.30
CA ASP A 310 4.38 48.85 4.23
C ASP A 310 3.49 50.08 3.98
N LEU A 311 2.92 50.21 2.78
CA LEU A 311 2.15 51.39 2.37
C LEU A 311 0.88 51.58 3.21
N ALA A 312 0.22 50.51 3.61
CA ALA A 312 -0.96 50.57 4.46
C ALA A 312 -0.60 51.08 5.86
N LEU A 313 0.46 50.51 6.45
CA LEU A 313 0.99 50.92 7.75
C LEU A 313 1.45 52.38 7.73
N LEU A 314 2.22 52.79 6.71
CA LEU A 314 2.68 54.18 6.56
C LEU A 314 1.53 55.18 6.49
N SER A 315 0.47 54.85 5.73
CA SER A 315 -0.71 55.71 5.62
C SER A 315 -1.44 55.92 6.96
N LEU A 316 -1.37 54.93 7.85
CA LEU A 316 -1.93 55.00 9.19
C LEU A 316 -1.01 55.74 10.16
N VAL A 317 0.31 55.56 10.02
CA VAL A 317 1.32 56.27 10.83
C VAL A 317 1.28 57.78 10.54
N ASP A 318 1.04 58.20 9.30
CA ASP A 318 0.90 59.60 8.91
C ASP A 318 -0.27 60.32 9.63
N LEU A 319 -1.28 59.57 10.08
CA LEU A 319 -2.41 60.11 10.83
C LEU A 319 -2.07 60.38 12.30
N GLY A 320 -0.88 60.00 12.77
CA GLY A 320 -0.44 60.14 14.15
C GLY A 320 -1.19 59.16 15.07
N PRO A 321 -0.86 57.85 15.02
CA PRO A 321 -1.43 56.84 15.90
C PRO A 321 -1.02 57.08 17.35
N TYR A 322 -1.89 56.64 18.25
CA TYR A 322 -1.62 56.62 19.69
C TYR A 322 -0.61 55.51 20.02
N TYR A 323 -0.75 54.36 19.35
CA TYR A 323 0.10 53.20 19.56
C TYR A 323 0.30 52.42 18.25
N VAL A 324 1.49 51.88 18.07
CA VAL A 324 1.86 50.97 16.98
C VAL A 324 2.74 49.88 17.59
N SER A 325 2.46 48.62 17.29
CA SER A 325 3.31 47.52 17.76
C SER A 325 4.74 47.68 17.25
N ALA A 326 5.72 47.30 18.07
CA ALA A 326 7.13 47.46 17.75
C ALA A 326 7.60 46.51 16.63
N ASP A 327 7.15 45.25 16.69
CA ASP A 327 7.57 44.16 15.79
C ASP A 327 6.41 43.18 15.54
N GLU A 328 6.57 42.30 14.55
CA GLU A 328 5.62 41.21 14.20
C GLU A 328 5.24 40.35 15.41
N THR A 329 6.22 39.97 16.23
CA THR A 329 6.01 39.09 17.38
C THR A 329 5.16 39.74 18.47
N PHE A 330 5.32 41.04 18.70
CA PHE A 330 4.47 41.80 19.61
C PHE A 330 3.12 42.09 18.98
N GLY A 331 3.08 42.35 17.67
CA GLY A 331 1.85 42.53 16.89
C GLY A 331 0.91 41.33 17.02
N GLU A 332 1.42 40.11 16.89
CA GLU A 332 0.63 38.88 17.06
C GLU A 332 0.02 38.77 18.46
N LEU A 333 0.81 39.01 19.51
CA LEU A 333 0.34 38.93 20.90
C LEU A 333 -0.70 40.00 21.23
N GLU A 334 -0.50 41.21 20.72
CA GLU A 334 -1.39 42.35 20.96
C GLU A 334 -2.69 42.25 20.16
N CYS A 335 -2.60 41.79 18.91
CA CYS A 335 -3.78 41.48 18.11
C CYS A 335 -4.58 40.33 18.72
N ALA A 336 -3.94 39.27 19.21
CA ALA A 336 -4.62 38.17 19.90
C ALA A 336 -5.31 38.60 21.21
N ALA A 337 -4.82 39.66 21.87
CA ALA A 337 -5.44 40.21 23.08
C ALA A 337 -6.67 41.09 22.79
N MET A 338 -6.70 41.74 21.62
CA MET A 338 -7.79 42.65 21.20
C MET A 338 -8.86 41.95 20.37
N PHE A 339 -8.44 41.05 19.49
CA PHE A 339 -9.29 40.35 18.53
C PHE A 339 -9.39 38.88 18.93
N ASP A 340 -10.56 38.48 19.43
CA ASP A 340 -10.84 37.08 19.75
C ASP A 340 -10.82 36.20 18.49
N VAL A 341 -10.64 34.88 18.66
CA VAL A 341 -10.55 33.92 17.55
C VAL A 341 -11.79 33.90 16.64
N ASN A 342 -12.95 34.31 17.16
CA ASN A 342 -14.22 34.39 16.41
C ASN A 342 -14.62 35.85 16.12
N TYR A 343 -13.66 36.76 16.09
CA TYR A 343 -13.94 38.18 15.92
C TYR A 343 -14.54 38.44 14.53
N ALA A 344 -15.77 38.97 14.53
CA ALA A 344 -16.56 39.36 13.37
C ALA A 344 -16.97 38.28 12.35
N ASP A 345 -16.97 37.01 12.76
CA ASP A 345 -17.61 35.94 11.96
C ASP A 345 -19.09 36.25 11.67
N ASP A 346 -19.76 36.94 12.59
CA ASP A 346 -21.18 37.31 12.51
C ASP A 346 -21.45 38.71 11.91
N TYR A 347 -20.42 39.55 11.69
CA TYR A 347 -20.58 40.97 11.35
C TYR A 347 -19.60 41.47 10.27
N ASN A 348 -20.09 42.24 9.31
CA ASN A 348 -19.22 42.86 8.28
C ASN A 348 -18.47 44.08 8.83
N GLU A 349 -17.24 43.88 9.29
CA GLU A 349 -16.35 44.98 9.74
C GLU A 349 -16.07 46.00 8.63
N PHE A 350 -16.07 45.56 7.37
CA PHE A 350 -15.72 46.38 6.21
C PHE A 350 -16.92 47.13 5.59
N GLU A 351 -18.07 47.22 6.26
CA GLU A 351 -19.25 47.98 5.77
C GLU A 351 -18.89 49.44 5.42
N ASP A 352 -17.90 50.01 6.10
CA ASP A 352 -17.44 51.39 5.89
C ASP A 352 -16.76 51.61 4.54
N PHE A 353 -16.23 50.55 3.91
CA PHE A 353 -15.55 50.64 2.61
C PHE A 353 -16.50 50.45 1.43
N THR A 354 -17.73 50.03 1.68
CA THR A 354 -18.78 49.96 0.66
C THR A 354 -19.56 51.27 0.64
N HIS A 355 -19.45 51.99 -0.47
CA HIS A 355 -20.27 53.17 -0.79
C HIS A 355 -21.73 52.79 -1.05
#